data_AF-A0AAE3KEP2-F1
#
_entry.id   AF-A0AAE3KEP2-F1
#
_cell.length_a   1.000
_cell.length_b   1.000
_cell.length_c   1.000
_cell.angle_alpha   90.00
_cell.angle_beta   90.00
_cell.angle_gamma   90.00
#
_symmetry.space_group_name_H-M   'P 1'
#
loop_
_entity.id
_entity.type
_entity.pdbx_description
1 polymer ?
#
loop_
_entity_poly.entity_id
_entity_poly.type
_entity_poly.pdbx_seq_one_letter_code
_entity_poly.pdbx_strand_id
1 'polypeptide(L)'
;MSGRRGRAPLVAPTSPPALAAPLAALVVLVALVGGVLTGCGGGDEPVPPTPPDPPVGPTRSTGPAPPSPAPSSPAPGPTSPTSTGGTESPTGSDRPGTPPEPPAAPARWVPAPGTTWQIQLDGPVDPSVDAQVYEVDGVGASAEDVRALHARGRRVICYVNAGASEDFRPDRAAFPTRVQGNANGWPGERWLDIRQRDLLRPLLAARFDTCRAKGFDAVDTDLVDGYNHDTGFPLTAADQLAYNRMLADLAHERGLSIGLKNDLKQIPDLVSVFDFAVNEQCAEYDECDLLAPFVAEGKAVFHIEYDLEPTEFCPRSRRLNLSSIRKTLDLDARRWTC
;
A
#
# COMPACT_ATOMS: atom_id res chain seq x y z
N MET A 1 49.55 -8.41 -43.34
CA MET A 1 49.38 -9.40 -44.43
C MET A 1 49.40 -10.80 -43.82
N SER A 2 48.39 -11.61 -44.14
CA SER A 2 48.24 -13.06 -43.86
C SER A 2 48.29 -13.52 -42.39
N GLY A 3 47.43 -14.38 -41.87
CA GLY A 3 46.41 -15.22 -42.48
C GLY A 3 46.14 -16.41 -41.55
N ARG A 4 44.84 -16.70 -41.33
CA ARG A 4 44.20 -17.96 -40.90
C ARG A 4 44.91 -18.86 -39.86
N ARG A 5 44.24 -19.08 -38.72
CA ARG A 5 44.34 -20.34 -37.94
C ARG A 5 43.01 -21.10 -38.02
N GLY A 6 43.12 -22.37 -38.39
CA GLY A 6 42.02 -23.29 -38.66
C GLY A 6 41.43 -23.95 -37.42
N ARG A 7 40.24 -24.52 -37.64
CA ARG A 7 39.44 -25.36 -36.73
C ARG A 7 40.12 -26.71 -36.44
N ALA A 8 39.81 -27.25 -35.26
CA ALA A 8 39.90 -28.68 -34.91
C ALA A 8 38.65 -29.08 -34.08
N PRO A 9 38.30 -30.38 -33.98
CA PRO A 9 36.91 -30.86 -34.07
C PRO A 9 36.26 -31.38 -32.76
N LEU A 10 34.96 -31.69 -32.90
CA LEU A 10 34.06 -32.36 -31.94
C LEU A 10 34.53 -33.76 -31.51
N VAL A 11 34.25 -34.10 -30.24
CA VAL A 11 34.27 -35.46 -29.68
C VAL A 11 33.00 -35.68 -28.84
N ALA A 12 32.21 -36.69 -29.20
CA ALA A 12 31.26 -37.44 -28.35
C ALA A 12 31.97 -38.76 -27.91
N PRO A 13 31.44 -39.72 -27.10
CA PRO A 13 30.06 -39.94 -26.60
C PRO A 13 30.01 -40.33 -25.08
N THR A 14 28.85 -40.63 -24.47
CA THR A 14 28.42 -42.01 -24.14
C THR A 14 27.09 -42.01 -23.34
N SER A 15 26.28 -43.05 -23.53
CA SER A 15 25.15 -43.53 -22.69
C SER A 15 25.24 -45.07 -22.64
N PRO A 16 24.40 -45.87 -21.93
CA PRO A 16 23.43 -45.65 -20.83
C PRO A 16 23.69 -46.70 -19.66
N PRO A 17 22.75 -47.19 -18.79
CA PRO A 17 21.43 -47.77 -19.09
C PRO A 17 20.24 -47.33 -18.19
N ALA A 18 19.06 -47.69 -18.65
CA ALA A 18 17.74 -47.48 -18.07
C ALA A 18 17.37 -48.51 -16.98
N LEU A 19 16.48 -48.11 -16.06
CA LEU A 19 15.57 -49.01 -15.34
C LEU A 19 14.20 -48.32 -15.20
N ALA A 20 13.15 -49.12 -15.42
CA ALA A 20 11.75 -48.72 -15.54
C ALA A 20 10.98 -48.91 -14.21
N ALA A 21 10.13 -47.91 -13.87
CA ALA A 21 8.69 -47.90 -13.48
C ALA A 21 8.05 -49.06 -12.65
N PRO A 22 6.79 -48.94 -12.15
CA PRO A 22 6.02 -47.81 -11.56
C PRO A 22 5.23 -48.22 -10.27
N LEU A 23 4.43 -47.31 -9.67
CA LEU A 23 3.18 -47.52 -8.85
C LEU A 23 2.93 -46.21 -8.05
N ALA A 24 1.75 -45.60 -7.89
CA ALA A 24 0.40 -45.79 -8.39
C ALA A 24 -0.32 -44.43 -8.25
N ALA A 25 -1.12 -44.04 -9.24
CA ALA A 25 -2.03 -42.90 -9.15
C ALA A 25 -3.29 -43.34 -8.39
N LEU A 26 -3.67 -42.61 -7.34
CA LEU A 26 -4.96 -42.80 -6.68
C LEU A 26 -5.95 -41.80 -7.29
N VAL A 27 -6.76 -42.32 -8.20
CA VAL A 27 -7.99 -41.68 -8.67
C VAL A 27 -9.06 -41.94 -7.62
N VAL A 28 -9.56 -40.90 -6.96
CA VAL A 28 -10.79 -40.98 -6.16
C VAL A 28 -11.94 -40.54 -7.04
N LEU A 29 -12.66 -41.54 -7.55
CA LEU A 29 -13.95 -41.39 -8.22
C LEU A 29 -15.04 -41.46 -7.12
N VAL A 30 -15.69 -40.35 -6.80
CA VAL A 30 -16.95 -40.39 -6.03
C VAL A 30 -18.12 -40.31 -7.00
N ALA A 31 -18.89 -41.39 -7.03
CA ALA A 31 -20.07 -41.56 -7.84
C ALA A 31 -21.24 -40.68 -7.35
N LEU A 32 -21.89 -40.01 -8.30
CA LEU A 32 -23.22 -39.43 -8.17
C LEU A 32 -24.25 -40.54 -7.93
N VAL A 33 -24.97 -40.48 -6.81
CA VAL A 33 -26.32 -41.04 -6.66
C VAL A 33 -27.21 -39.96 -6.07
N GLY A 34 -28.25 -39.59 -6.82
CA GLY A 34 -29.17 -38.52 -6.48
C GLY A 34 -30.08 -38.85 -5.29
N GLY A 35 -30.38 -37.80 -4.53
CA GLY A 35 -31.47 -37.74 -3.58
C GLY A 35 -31.99 -36.31 -3.54
N VAL A 36 -33.17 -36.08 -4.13
CA VAL A 36 -33.91 -34.83 -4.05
C VAL A 36 -34.41 -34.65 -2.63
N LEU A 37 -33.89 -33.66 -1.90
CA LEU A 37 -34.58 -33.03 -0.77
C LEU A 37 -34.21 -31.54 -0.71
N THR A 38 -35.22 -30.70 -0.86
CA THR A 38 -35.23 -29.25 -0.62
C THR A 38 -34.79 -28.91 0.80
N GLY A 39 -33.80 -28.02 0.94
CA GLY A 39 -33.42 -27.39 2.20
C GLY A 39 -32.49 -26.20 1.99
N CYS A 40 -32.92 -25.02 2.43
CA CYS A 40 -32.13 -23.79 2.45
C CYS A 40 -30.95 -23.91 3.43
N GLY A 41 -29.76 -23.47 3.04
CA GLY A 41 -28.61 -23.31 3.92
C GLY A 41 -27.43 -22.72 3.17
N GLY A 42 -27.05 -21.49 3.49
CA GLY A 42 -25.81 -20.87 3.01
C GLY A 42 -24.61 -21.62 3.56
N GLY A 43 -23.70 -22.00 2.67
CA GLY A 43 -22.42 -22.59 3.02
C GLY A 43 -21.31 -21.66 2.54
N ASP A 44 -20.53 -21.16 3.49
CA ASP A 44 -19.21 -20.60 3.24
C ASP A 44 -18.33 -21.70 2.62
N GLU A 45 -17.92 -21.52 1.36
CA GLU A 45 -16.81 -22.29 0.82
C GLU A 45 -15.48 -21.77 1.42
N PRO A 46 -14.55 -22.66 1.80
CA PRO A 46 -13.21 -22.26 2.19
C PRO A 46 -12.46 -21.74 0.96
N VAL A 47 -12.13 -20.45 0.97
CA VAL A 47 -11.23 -19.82 -0.01
C VAL A 47 -9.80 -20.28 0.27
N PRO A 48 -9.01 -20.67 -0.76
CA PRO A 48 -7.58 -20.95 -0.57
C PRO A 48 -6.85 -19.70 -0.05
N PRO A 49 -5.83 -19.86 0.81
CA PRO A 49 -5.08 -18.73 1.33
C PRO A 49 -4.38 -17.98 0.18
N THR A 50 -4.57 -16.66 0.12
CA THR A 50 -3.74 -15.77 -0.67
C THR A 50 -2.28 -15.92 -0.22
N PRO A 51 -1.31 -16.07 -1.15
CA PRO A 51 0.10 -16.05 -0.79
C PRO A 51 0.43 -14.69 -0.15
N PRO A 52 1.39 -14.66 0.77
CA PRO A 52 1.68 -13.46 1.53
C PRO A 52 2.44 -12.45 0.64
N ASP A 53 2.40 -11.16 0.99
CA ASP A 53 2.93 -10.02 0.19
C ASP A 53 4.47 -9.86 0.25
N PRO A 54 5.20 -9.70 -0.86
CA PRO A 54 6.67 -9.79 -0.92
C PRO A 54 7.54 -9.07 0.13
N PRO A 55 8.78 -9.55 0.40
CA PRO A 55 9.63 -9.02 1.47
C PRO A 55 10.33 -7.72 1.07
N VAL A 56 10.50 -6.80 2.05
CA VAL A 56 11.48 -5.71 1.96
C VAL A 56 12.78 -6.14 2.63
N GLY A 57 13.88 -6.17 1.88
CA GLY A 57 15.20 -6.54 2.39
C GLY A 57 15.77 -5.57 3.44
N PRO A 58 16.73 -6.02 4.28
CA PRO A 58 17.29 -5.19 5.34
C PRO A 58 18.17 -4.07 4.78
N THR A 59 17.80 -2.81 5.03
CA THR A 59 18.62 -1.64 4.70
C THR A 59 19.85 -1.56 5.60
N ARG A 60 21.03 -1.39 4.98
CA ARG A 60 22.30 -1.19 5.70
C ARG A 60 22.32 0.18 6.38
N SER A 61 22.52 0.16 7.69
CA SER A 61 22.71 1.33 8.57
C SER A 61 23.84 2.25 8.09
N THR A 62 23.51 3.41 7.51
CA THR A 62 24.43 4.56 7.44
C THR A 62 24.19 5.47 8.65
N GLY A 63 25.25 5.70 9.43
CA GLY A 63 25.19 6.43 10.70
C GLY A 63 24.74 7.89 10.60
N PRO A 64 24.40 8.52 11.74
CA PRO A 64 23.70 9.80 11.78
C PRO A 64 24.57 10.99 11.32
N ALA A 65 24.00 11.81 10.45
CA ALA A 65 24.54 13.12 10.08
C ALA A 65 24.34 14.14 11.23
N PRO A 66 25.26 15.12 11.40
CA PRO A 66 25.23 16.07 12.51
C PRO A 66 24.12 17.15 12.33
N PRO A 67 23.60 17.72 13.44
CA PRO A 67 22.49 18.67 13.40
C PRO A 67 22.94 20.05 12.91
N SER A 68 22.17 20.64 11.98
CA SER A 68 22.27 22.06 11.60
C SER A 68 21.38 22.95 12.47
N PRO A 69 21.76 24.22 12.73
CA PRO A 69 21.15 25.06 13.76
C PRO A 69 19.84 25.74 13.32
N ALA A 70 18.99 25.99 14.32
CA ALA A 70 17.65 26.58 14.19
C ALA A 70 17.65 28.08 13.81
N PRO A 71 16.62 28.59 13.11
CA PRO A 71 16.47 30.01 12.82
C PRO A 71 15.79 30.79 13.96
N SER A 72 16.33 31.98 14.24
CA SER A 72 15.86 32.95 15.23
C SER A 72 14.59 33.68 14.78
N SER A 73 13.64 33.86 15.70
CA SER A 73 12.44 34.71 15.52
C SER A 73 12.76 36.21 15.73
N PRO A 74 12.08 37.15 15.05
CA PRO A 74 12.18 38.58 15.35
C PRO A 74 11.10 39.06 16.34
N ALA A 75 11.48 40.06 17.15
CA ALA A 75 10.69 40.71 18.19
C ALA A 75 9.62 41.71 17.65
N PRO A 76 8.60 42.09 18.46
CA PRO A 76 7.61 43.09 18.08
C PRO A 76 8.01 44.52 18.47
N GLY A 77 7.68 45.49 17.63
CA GLY A 77 7.81 46.94 17.89
C GLY A 77 6.44 47.64 18.08
N PRO A 78 6.40 48.88 18.61
CA PRO A 78 5.31 49.32 19.49
C PRO A 78 4.37 50.43 18.93
N THR A 79 3.16 50.42 19.50
CA THR A 79 2.23 51.52 19.90
C THR A 79 1.94 52.74 19.00
N SER A 80 0.63 53.01 18.90
CA SER A 80 -0.12 54.11 18.28
C SER A 80 0.23 55.55 18.72
N PRO A 81 -0.39 56.55 18.05
CA PRO A 81 -1.24 57.46 18.82
C PRO A 81 -2.60 57.80 18.19
N THR A 82 -3.47 58.27 19.09
CA THR A 82 -4.86 58.73 19.01
C THR A 82 -5.12 59.92 18.08
N SER A 83 -6.32 59.98 17.47
CA SER A 83 -7.01 61.25 17.20
C SER A 83 -8.54 61.09 17.18
N THR A 84 -9.18 62.22 17.44
CA THR A 84 -10.51 62.53 17.98
C THR A 84 -11.68 62.52 16.99
N GLY A 85 -12.84 62.09 17.49
CA GLY A 85 -14.07 62.89 17.57
C GLY A 85 -14.86 63.21 16.29
N GLY A 86 -16.02 62.56 16.13
CA GLY A 86 -17.09 62.96 15.22
C GLY A 86 -18.39 62.24 15.58
N THR A 87 -19.36 62.99 16.10
CA THR A 87 -20.68 62.54 16.55
C THR A 87 -21.66 62.50 15.37
N GLU A 88 -22.32 61.37 15.12
CA GLU A 88 -23.64 61.31 14.45
C GLU A 88 -24.39 60.03 14.86
N SER A 89 -25.71 60.15 15.00
CA SER A 89 -26.65 59.20 15.63
C SER A 89 -27.26 58.17 14.65
N PRO A 90 -27.94 57.12 15.13
CA PRO A 90 -27.89 55.78 14.54
C PRO A 90 -29.09 55.45 13.65
N THR A 91 -28.86 54.76 12.53
CA THR A 91 -29.87 53.91 11.88
C THR A 91 -29.18 52.79 11.10
N GLY A 92 -29.40 51.54 11.51
CA GLY A 92 -28.87 50.37 10.80
C GLY A 92 -28.63 49.20 11.74
N SER A 93 -29.46 48.17 11.60
CA SER A 93 -29.41 46.93 12.38
C SER A 93 -28.15 46.12 12.05
N ASP A 94 -27.09 46.28 12.82
CA ASP A 94 -25.91 45.41 12.78
C ASP A 94 -26.24 44.03 13.37
N ARG A 95 -26.38 43.06 12.47
CA ARG A 95 -26.29 41.65 12.82
C ARG A 95 -24.79 41.34 12.94
N PRO A 96 -24.29 40.71 14.02
CA PRO A 96 -22.90 40.27 14.08
C PRO A 96 -22.61 39.38 12.87
N GLY A 97 -21.70 39.84 12.00
CA GLY A 97 -21.22 39.05 10.88
C GLY A 97 -20.56 37.78 11.40
N THR A 98 -20.94 36.64 10.83
CA THR A 98 -20.25 35.36 11.04
C THR A 98 -18.74 35.57 10.81
N PRO A 99 -17.87 35.11 11.73
CA PRO A 99 -16.43 35.17 11.50
C PRO A 99 -16.09 34.53 10.15
N PRO A 100 -15.13 35.09 9.39
CA PRO A 100 -14.70 34.47 8.15
C PRO A 100 -14.26 33.03 8.43
N GLU A 101 -14.87 32.09 7.70
CA GLU A 101 -14.53 30.67 7.78
C GLU A 101 -13.03 30.51 7.51
N PRO A 102 -12.31 29.70 8.32
CA PRO A 102 -10.92 29.40 8.04
C PRO A 102 -10.80 28.90 6.59
N PRO A 103 -9.74 29.29 5.85
CA PRO A 103 -9.54 28.75 4.52
C PRO A 103 -9.57 27.22 4.59
N ALA A 104 -10.45 26.61 3.77
CA ALA A 104 -10.57 25.17 3.68
C ALA A 104 -9.17 24.58 3.48
N ALA A 105 -8.83 23.56 4.28
CA ALA A 105 -7.59 22.83 4.10
C ALA A 105 -7.47 22.41 2.62
N PRO A 106 -6.28 22.50 2.01
CA PRO A 106 -6.11 22.08 0.62
C PRO A 106 -6.64 20.65 0.47
N ALA A 107 -7.48 20.44 -0.53
CA ALA A 107 -8.05 19.12 -0.79
C ALA A 107 -6.93 18.09 -0.94
N ARG A 108 -7.09 16.97 -0.22
CA ARG A 108 -6.17 15.82 -0.29
C ARG A 108 -6.12 15.26 -1.73
N TRP A 109 -4.97 14.69 -2.10
CA TRP A 109 -4.74 14.24 -3.47
C TRP A 109 -5.40 12.87 -3.74
N VAL A 110 -6.39 12.82 -4.62
CA VAL A 110 -7.00 11.56 -5.06
C VAL A 110 -6.44 11.20 -6.45
N PRO A 111 -5.71 10.09 -6.63
CA PRO A 111 -5.24 9.70 -7.95
C PRO A 111 -6.41 9.25 -8.83
N ALA A 112 -6.41 9.66 -10.09
CA ALA A 112 -7.45 9.30 -11.04
C ALA A 112 -7.20 7.90 -11.65
N PRO A 113 -8.25 7.16 -12.06
CA PRO A 113 -8.13 5.92 -12.81
C PRO A 113 -7.19 6.04 -14.02
N GLY A 114 -6.38 5.02 -14.27
CA GLY A 114 -5.39 5.00 -15.33
C GLY A 114 -4.09 5.77 -15.06
N THR A 115 -3.93 6.38 -13.87
CA THR A 115 -2.66 7.03 -13.47
C THR A 115 -1.53 6.00 -13.47
N THR A 116 -0.44 6.24 -14.22
CA THR A 116 0.68 5.29 -14.28
C THR A 116 1.49 5.30 -13.00
N TRP A 117 2.00 4.14 -12.59
CA TRP A 117 2.63 4.01 -11.29
C TRP A 117 3.80 3.04 -11.27
N GLN A 118 4.64 3.20 -10.26
CA GLN A 118 5.75 2.33 -9.92
C GLN A 118 5.68 2.03 -8.43
N ILE A 119 5.89 0.77 -8.07
CA ILE A 119 6.17 0.36 -6.70
C ILE A 119 7.61 -0.17 -6.64
N GLN A 120 8.37 0.34 -5.68
CA GLN A 120 9.73 -0.12 -5.42
C GLN A 120 9.98 -0.09 -3.91
N LEU A 121 9.95 -1.26 -3.28
CA LEU A 121 10.17 -1.39 -1.86
C LEU A 121 11.58 -1.88 -1.51
N ASP A 122 12.32 -2.43 -2.48
CA ASP A 122 13.73 -2.82 -2.30
C ASP A 122 14.72 -1.93 -3.07
N GLY A 123 15.90 -1.77 -2.46
CA GLY A 123 17.02 -1.01 -3.01
C GLY A 123 16.82 0.52 -3.05
N PRO A 124 17.82 1.27 -3.55
CA PRO A 124 17.70 2.71 -3.74
C PRO A 124 16.63 3.04 -4.79
N VAL A 125 15.77 4.02 -4.50
CA VAL A 125 14.72 4.48 -5.42
C VAL A 125 15.33 4.85 -6.78
N ASP A 126 14.84 4.25 -7.86
CA ASP A 126 15.23 4.61 -9.23
C ASP A 126 14.23 5.63 -9.81
N PRO A 127 14.57 6.94 -9.82
CA PRO A 127 13.63 7.96 -10.28
C PRO A 127 13.55 8.04 -11.81
N SER A 128 14.27 7.18 -12.56
CA SER A 128 14.28 7.17 -14.02
C SER A 128 13.07 6.45 -14.63
N VAL A 129 12.33 5.66 -13.85
CA VAL A 129 11.12 4.97 -14.31
C VAL A 129 10.04 6.01 -14.68
N ASP A 130 9.50 5.93 -15.89
CA ASP A 130 8.46 6.86 -16.31
C ASP A 130 7.08 6.47 -15.75
N ALA A 131 6.78 6.94 -14.54
CA ALA A 131 5.53 6.72 -13.83
C ALA A 131 5.06 8.02 -13.17
N GLN A 132 3.77 8.31 -13.18
CA GLN A 132 3.22 9.52 -12.53
C GLN A 132 3.25 9.41 -11.00
N VAL A 133 3.13 8.19 -10.48
CA VAL A 133 3.10 7.87 -9.05
C VAL A 133 4.21 6.88 -8.71
N TYR A 134 4.84 7.09 -7.56
CA TYR A 134 5.82 6.17 -6.98
C TYR A 134 5.36 5.75 -5.59
N GLU A 135 5.31 4.46 -5.34
CA GLU A 135 5.19 3.89 -4.01
C GLU A 135 6.55 3.37 -3.57
N VAL A 136 7.03 3.85 -2.42
CA VAL A 136 8.35 3.52 -1.87
C VAL A 136 8.28 3.33 -0.36
N ASP A 137 9.23 2.59 0.19
CA ASP A 137 9.26 2.28 1.62
C ASP A 137 9.33 3.54 2.51
N GLY A 138 8.39 3.65 3.45
CA GLY A 138 8.26 4.83 4.30
C GLY A 138 9.42 5.08 5.26
N VAL A 139 10.21 4.05 5.58
CA VAL A 139 11.42 4.18 6.42
C VAL A 139 12.67 4.36 5.55
N GLY A 140 12.83 3.53 4.53
CA GLY A 140 13.99 3.43 3.66
C GLY A 140 14.17 4.62 2.72
N ALA A 141 13.08 5.19 2.20
CA ALA A 141 13.15 6.40 1.37
C ALA A 141 13.39 7.63 2.23
N SER A 142 14.33 8.49 1.83
CA SER A 142 14.61 9.75 2.51
C SER A 142 13.68 10.88 2.04
N ALA A 143 13.63 11.97 2.81
CA ALA A 143 12.94 13.19 2.36
C ALA A 143 13.58 13.79 1.09
N GLU A 144 14.85 13.50 0.81
CA GLU A 144 15.52 13.93 -0.42
C GLU A 144 15.03 13.14 -1.63
N ASP A 145 14.83 11.82 -1.49
CA ASP A 145 14.25 10.98 -2.54
C ASP A 145 12.85 11.45 -2.92
N VAL A 146 12.00 11.72 -1.91
CA VAL A 146 10.65 12.26 -2.12
C VAL A 146 10.70 13.61 -2.85
N ARG A 147 11.55 14.54 -2.40
CA ARG A 147 11.72 15.84 -3.09
C ARG A 147 12.24 15.67 -4.52
N ALA A 148 13.13 14.72 -4.77
CA ALA A 148 13.67 14.47 -6.10
C ALA A 148 12.60 13.93 -7.06
N LEU A 149 11.69 13.07 -6.57
CA LEU A 149 10.52 12.60 -7.33
C LEU A 149 9.53 13.75 -7.59
N HIS A 150 9.23 14.56 -6.57
CA HIS A 150 8.37 15.75 -6.71
C HIS A 150 8.93 16.76 -7.72
N ALA A 151 10.24 17.00 -7.73
CA ALA A 151 10.91 17.88 -8.69
C ALA A 151 10.76 17.39 -10.15
N ARG A 152 10.44 16.11 -10.35
CA ARG A 152 10.11 15.49 -11.64
C ARG A 152 8.61 15.44 -11.91
N GLY A 153 7.80 16.15 -11.11
CA GLY A 153 6.34 16.19 -11.24
C GLY A 153 5.63 14.91 -10.85
N ARG A 154 6.28 14.03 -10.07
CA ARG A 154 5.69 12.76 -9.61
C ARG A 154 5.00 12.96 -8.26
N ARG A 155 4.04 12.08 -7.95
CA ARG A 155 3.46 11.93 -6.60
C ARG A 155 4.08 10.73 -5.91
N VAL A 156 4.17 10.75 -4.59
CA VAL A 156 4.85 9.71 -3.81
C VAL A 156 3.95 9.16 -2.71
N ILE A 157 3.75 7.84 -2.71
CA ILE A 157 3.01 7.06 -1.73
C ILE A 157 4.01 6.40 -0.77
N CYS A 158 3.74 6.53 0.53
CA CYS A 158 4.53 5.97 1.62
C CYS A 158 4.02 4.57 1.94
N TYR A 159 4.77 3.52 1.63
CA TYR A 159 4.44 2.17 2.07
C TYR A 159 4.62 2.06 3.59
N VAL A 160 3.59 1.55 4.27
CA VAL A 160 3.58 1.29 5.71
C VAL A 160 2.88 -0.04 5.99
N ASN A 161 3.58 -1.03 6.54
CA ASN A 161 2.92 -2.21 7.08
C ASN A 161 2.08 -1.82 8.31
N ALA A 162 0.77 -2.02 8.24
CA ALA A 162 -0.17 -1.66 9.30
C ALA A 162 -0.84 -2.89 9.94
N GLY A 163 -0.75 -4.06 9.32
CA GLY A 163 -1.29 -5.32 9.82
C GLY A 163 -0.31 -6.21 10.56
N ALA A 164 1.00 -5.99 10.41
CA ALA A 164 2.05 -6.76 11.06
C ALA A 164 3.12 -5.87 11.71
N SER A 165 3.76 -6.42 12.74
CA SER A 165 5.04 -5.91 13.23
C SER A 165 6.19 -6.54 12.46
N GLU A 166 7.16 -5.72 12.06
CA GLU A 166 8.37 -6.12 11.35
C GLU A 166 9.60 -5.92 12.25
N ASP A 167 10.37 -6.98 12.50
CA ASP A 167 11.49 -6.96 13.46
C ASP A 167 12.72 -6.16 13.00
N PHE A 168 12.76 -5.74 11.74
CA PHE A 168 13.80 -4.90 11.17
C PHE A 168 13.46 -3.41 11.22
N ARG A 169 12.22 -3.04 11.60
CA ARG A 169 11.83 -1.63 11.73
C ARG A 169 12.42 -0.99 12.98
N PRO A 170 12.74 0.32 12.93
CA PRO A 170 13.32 1.03 14.08
C PRO A 170 12.39 1.09 15.30
N ASP A 171 11.07 1.01 15.09
CA ASP A 171 10.05 1.07 16.13
C ASP A 171 9.62 -0.31 16.66
N ARG A 172 10.27 -1.40 16.24
CA ARG A 172 9.91 -2.79 16.62
C ARG A 172 9.70 -2.99 18.13
N ALA A 173 10.52 -2.32 18.96
CA ALA A 173 10.49 -2.47 20.41
C ALA A 173 9.28 -1.78 21.07
N ALA A 174 8.57 -0.92 20.33
CA ALA A 174 7.40 -0.21 20.80
C ALA A 174 6.13 -1.09 20.73
N PHE A 175 6.12 -2.14 19.91
CA PHE A 175 4.99 -3.07 19.81
C PHE A 175 4.96 -4.04 21.01
N PRO A 176 3.94 -3.99 21.89
CA PRO A 176 3.85 -4.91 23.01
C PRO A 176 3.74 -6.37 22.55
N THR A 177 4.39 -7.31 23.24
CA THR A 177 4.30 -8.74 22.87
C THR A 177 2.86 -9.25 22.81
N ARG A 178 1.96 -8.72 23.65
CA ARG A 178 0.55 -9.12 23.67
C ARG A 178 -0.24 -8.78 22.40
N VAL A 179 0.25 -7.85 21.57
CA VAL A 179 -0.41 -7.52 20.30
C VAL A 179 0.21 -8.26 19.11
N GLN A 180 1.24 -9.08 19.33
CA GLN A 180 1.93 -9.81 18.27
C GLN A 180 1.42 -11.26 18.20
N GLY A 181 0.88 -11.63 17.05
CA GLY A 181 0.23 -12.89 16.76
C GLY A 181 1.14 -13.88 16.06
N ASN A 182 0.56 -14.68 15.17
CA ASN A 182 1.27 -15.66 14.35
C ASN A 182 2.19 -14.98 13.32
N ALA A 183 3.18 -15.72 12.83
CA ALA A 183 3.91 -15.34 11.63
C ALA A 183 2.96 -15.37 10.42
N ASN A 184 3.15 -14.47 9.46
CA ASN A 184 2.33 -14.36 8.25
C ASN A 184 2.95 -15.06 7.03
N GLY A 185 4.11 -15.72 7.20
CA GLY A 185 4.88 -16.32 6.11
C GLY A 185 6.14 -15.51 5.75
N TRP A 186 6.25 -14.27 6.23
CA TRP A 186 7.43 -13.42 6.02
C TRP A 186 8.41 -13.45 7.19
N PRO A 187 9.71 -13.67 6.92
CA PRO A 187 10.73 -13.65 7.97
C PRO A 187 10.75 -12.31 8.71
N GLY A 188 10.62 -12.36 10.04
CA GLY A 188 10.63 -11.16 10.88
C GLY A 188 9.28 -10.46 11.02
N GLU A 189 8.23 -10.98 10.38
CA GLU A 189 6.88 -10.41 10.47
C GLU A 189 5.93 -11.23 11.34
N ARG A 190 5.06 -10.52 12.07
CA ARG A 190 4.00 -11.10 12.88
C ARG A 190 2.74 -10.27 12.80
N TRP A 191 1.59 -10.92 12.60
CA TRP A 191 0.28 -10.28 12.62
C TRP A 191 0.03 -9.48 13.90
N LEU A 192 -0.73 -8.40 13.80
CA LEU A 192 -1.13 -7.56 14.93
C LEU A 192 -2.56 -7.88 15.40
N ASP A 193 -2.79 -7.80 16.71
CA ASP A 193 -4.16 -7.79 17.27
C ASP A 193 -4.80 -6.42 17.03
N ILE A 194 -5.41 -6.24 15.85
CA ILE A 194 -6.02 -4.98 15.44
C ILE A 194 -7.18 -4.51 16.32
N ARG A 195 -7.70 -5.37 17.22
CA ARG A 195 -8.71 -4.99 18.22
C ARG A 195 -8.12 -4.05 19.27
N GLN A 196 -6.80 -4.11 19.49
CA GLN A 196 -6.05 -3.30 20.45
C GLN A 196 -5.73 -1.89 19.90
N ARG A 197 -6.73 -1.22 19.31
CA ARG A 197 -6.59 0.07 18.62
C ARG A 197 -5.92 1.15 19.45
N ASP A 198 -6.22 1.22 20.76
CA ASP A 198 -5.60 2.21 21.65
C ASP A 198 -4.08 2.06 21.76
N LEU A 199 -3.55 0.84 21.57
CA LEU A 199 -2.12 0.56 21.58
C LEU A 199 -1.48 0.79 20.21
N LEU A 200 -2.20 0.46 19.13
CA LEU A 200 -1.69 0.53 17.76
C LEU A 200 -1.77 1.94 17.17
N ARG A 201 -2.84 2.67 17.47
CA ARG A 201 -3.08 4.04 16.96
C ARG A 201 -1.87 4.97 17.14
N PRO A 202 -1.26 5.12 18.33
CA PRO A 202 -0.11 6.02 18.48
C PRO A 202 1.14 5.56 17.70
N LEU A 203 1.33 4.25 17.49
CA LEU A 203 2.46 3.72 16.73
C LEU A 203 2.31 4.03 15.23
N LEU A 204 1.12 3.79 14.67
CA LEU A 204 0.82 4.07 13.27
C LEU A 204 0.74 5.57 12.99
N ALA A 205 0.20 6.34 13.94
CA ALA A 205 0.25 7.80 13.92
C ALA A 205 1.70 8.30 13.74
N ALA A 206 2.66 7.75 14.50
CA ALA A 206 4.06 8.13 14.39
C ALA A 206 4.69 7.71 13.05
N ARG A 207 4.30 6.56 12.48
CA ARG A 207 4.70 6.16 11.12
C ARG A 207 4.17 7.14 10.07
N PHE A 208 2.90 7.55 10.17
CA PHE A 208 2.32 8.52 9.24
C PHE A 208 2.86 9.94 9.44
N ASP A 209 3.21 10.32 10.67
CA ASP A 209 3.93 11.57 10.95
C ASP A 209 5.29 11.59 10.25
N THR A 210 5.98 10.44 10.22
CA THR A 210 7.24 10.28 9.47
C THR A 210 7.01 10.44 7.97
N CYS A 211 5.98 9.79 7.39
CA CYS A 211 5.62 9.98 5.99
C CYS A 211 5.31 11.46 5.68
N ARG A 212 4.51 12.11 6.53
CA ARG A 212 4.19 13.54 6.36
C ARG A 212 5.43 14.42 6.43
N ALA A 213 6.30 14.20 7.40
CA ALA A 213 7.53 14.97 7.59
C ALA A 213 8.52 14.82 6.43
N LYS A 214 8.57 13.63 5.80
CA LYS A 214 9.38 13.38 4.61
C LYS A 214 8.77 13.99 3.33
N GLY A 215 7.50 14.39 3.38
CA GLY A 215 6.80 15.08 2.28
C GLY A 215 5.99 14.16 1.37
N PHE A 216 5.66 12.94 1.80
CA PHE A 216 4.82 12.05 1.00
C PHE A 216 3.42 12.66 0.77
N ASP A 217 2.78 12.24 -0.33
CA ASP A 217 1.43 12.69 -0.70
C ASP A 217 0.34 11.77 -0.15
N ALA A 218 0.67 10.50 0.08
CA ALA A 218 -0.25 9.47 0.54
C ALA A 218 0.47 8.37 1.33
N VAL A 219 -0.31 7.47 1.92
CA VAL A 219 0.16 6.20 2.51
C VAL A 219 -0.54 5.02 1.84
N ASP A 220 0.20 3.93 1.65
CA ASP A 220 -0.38 2.61 1.41
C ASP A 220 -0.20 1.78 2.68
N THR A 221 -1.29 1.20 3.18
CA THR A 221 -1.29 0.47 4.45
C THR A 221 -1.44 -1.01 4.21
N ASP A 222 -0.36 -1.75 4.44
CA ASP A 222 -0.28 -3.17 4.10
C ASP A 222 -0.85 -4.08 5.18
N LEU A 223 -1.25 -5.30 4.77
CA LEU A 223 -1.81 -6.36 5.62
C LEU A 223 -3.09 -5.94 6.39
N VAL A 224 -3.92 -5.11 5.76
CA VAL A 224 -5.16 -4.55 6.35
C VAL A 224 -6.41 -5.40 6.07
N ASP A 225 -6.23 -6.70 5.93
CA ASP A 225 -7.25 -7.72 5.67
C ASP A 225 -7.11 -8.96 6.59
N GLY A 226 -6.36 -8.82 7.69
CA GLY A 226 -6.01 -9.90 8.62
C GLY A 226 -7.16 -10.75 9.16
N TYR A 227 -8.41 -10.28 9.18
CA TYR A 227 -9.57 -11.11 9.52
C TYR A 227 -9.79 -12.32 8.59
N ASN A 228 -9.21 -12.30 7.39
CA ASN A 228 -9.22 -13.43 6.46
C ASN A 228 -8.04 -14.40 6.67
N HIS A 229 -7.18 -14.18 7.67
CA HIS A 229 -5.95 -14.94 7.89
C HIS A 229 -5.84 -15.56 9.29
N ASP A 230 -5.00 -16.59 9.43
CA ASP A 230 -4.64 -17.15 10.74
C ASP A 230 -3.64 -16.24 11.47
N THR A 231 -4.16 -15.15 12.03
CA THR A 231 -3.37 -14.17 12.77
C THR A 231 -2.98 -14.63 14.17
N GLY A 232 -3.54 -15.73 14.67
CA GLY A 232 -3.48 -16.11 16.08
C GLY A 232 -4.41 -15.30 16.98
N PHE A 233 -5.22 -14.39 16.41
CA PHE A 233 -6.27 -13.66 17.09
C PHE A 233 -7.64 -13.93 16.42
N PRO A 234 -8.74 -13.94 17.18
CA PRO A 234 -10.07 -14.13 16.62
C PRO A 234 -10.59 -12.80 16.05
N LEU A 235 -9.96 -12.33 14.98
CA LEU A 235 -10.33 -11.09 14.29
C LEU A 235 -11.61 -11.31 13.50
N THR A 236 -12.54 -10.36 13.59
CA THR A 236 -13.77 -10.36 12.80
C THR A 236 -13.71 -9.33 11.68
N ALA A 237 -14.58 -9.46 10.68
CA ALA A 237 -14.75 -8.43 9.66
C ALA A 237 -15.08 -7.05 10.27
N ALA A 238 -15.86 -7.01 11.36
CA ALA A 238 -16.17 -5.76 12.06
C ALA A 238 -14.95 -5.13 12.73
N ASP A 239 -14.03 -5.95 13.26
CA ASP A 239 -12.77 -5.46 13.82
C ASP A 239 -11.89 -4.84 12.73
N GLN A 240 -11.78 -5.51 11.57
CA GLN A 240 -11.03 -4.99 10.43
C GLN A 240 -11.62 -3.69 9.91
N LEU A 241 -12.93 -3.63 9.74
CA LEU A 241 -13.61 -2.44 9.24
C LEU A 241 -13.36 -1.24 10.16
N ALA A 242 -13.43 -1.46 11.48
CA ALA A 242 -13.16 -0.42 12.46
C ALA A 242 -11.69 -0.01 12.51
N TYR A 243 -10.76 -0.94 12.23
CA TYR A 243 -9.34 -0.65 12.13
C TYR A 243 -9.01 0.15 10.87
N ASN A 244 -9.50 -0.27 9.71
CA ASN A 244 -9.25 0.38 8.42
C ASN A 244 -9.81 1.80 8.38
N ARG A 245 -10.98 2.04 8.99
CA ARG A 245 -11.51 3.41 9.19
C ARG A 245 -10.62 4.27 10.07
N MET A 246 -10.08 3.72 11.16
CA MET A 246 -9.11 4.43 12.02
C MET A 246 -7.83 4.79 11.26
N LEU A 247 -7.32 3.91 10.38
CA LEU A 247 -6.15 4.20 9.55
C LEU A 247 -6.42 5.37 8.60
N ALA A 248 -7.58 5.37 7.95
CA ALA A 248 -7.97 6.46 7.07
C ALA A 248 -8.10 7.79 7.81
N ASP A 249 -8.74 7.79 8.98
CA ASP A 249 -8.81 8.98 9.85
C ASP A 249 -7.40 9.51 10.19
N LEU A 250 -6.48 8.62 10.59
CA LEU A 250 -5.10 8.99 10.91
C LEU A 250 -4.35 9.62 9.71
N ALA A 251 -4.53 9.07 8.50
CA ALA A 251 -3.92 9.61 7.30
C ALA A 251 -4.52 10.98 6.93
N HIS A 252 -5.84 11.09 6.95
CA HIS A 252 -6.56 12.32 6.62
C HIS A 252 -6.30 13.46 7.62
N GLU A 253 -6.21 13.16 8.92
CA GLU A 253 -5.77 14.10 9.97
C GLU A 253 -4.40 14.74 9.65
N ARG A 254 -3.55 14.05 8.89
CA ARG A 254 -2.21 14.49 8.48
C ARG A 254 -2.17 15.10 7.07
N GLY A 255 -3.32 15.21 6.42
CA GLY A 255 -3.43 15.66 5.03
C GLY A 255 -2.76 14.72 4.04
N LEU A 256 -2.66 13.43 4.38
CA LEU A 256 -2.21 12.35 3.50
C LEU A 256 -3.44 11.65 2.94
N SER A 257 -3.41 11.26 1.68
CA SER A 257 -4.38 10.31 1.14
C SER A 257 -4.04 8.88 1.57
N ILE A 258 -4.99 7.95 1.45
CA ILE A 258 -4.78 6.55 1.87
C ILE A 258 -5.28 5.53 0.83
N GLY A 259 -4.47 4.50 0.62
CA GLY A 259 -4.78 3.32 -0.20
C GLY A 259 -5.35 2.17 0.63
N LEU A 260 -6.38 1.50 0.11
CA LEU A 260 -6.85 0.21 0.65
C LEU A 260 -6.09 -0.91 -0.06
N LYS A 261 -5.28 -1.66 0.69
CA LYS A 261 -4.55 -2.81 0.19
C LYS A 261 -5.37 -4.09 0.38
N ASN A 262 -5.62 -4.82 -0.71
CA ASN A 262 -6.17 -6.18 -0.79
C ASN A 262 -7.53 -6.52 -0.11
N ASP A 263 -8.07 -5.76 0.86
CA ASP A 263 -9.33 -6.09 1.58
C ASP A 263 -10.60 -5.95 0.70
N LEU A 264 -10.70 -6.79 -0.34
CA LEU A 264 -11.66 -6.68 -1.42
C LEU A 264 -13.11 -6.81 -0.94
N LYS A 265 -13.34 -7.68 0.05
CA LYS A 265 -14.68 -7.96 0.57
C LYS A 265 -15.28 -6.77 1.33
N GLN A 266 -14.45 -5.86 1.86
CA GLN A 266 -14.90 -4.68 2.59
C GLN A 266 -14.96 -3.41 1.74
N ILE A 267 -14.61 -3.48 0.45
CA ILE A 267 -14.70 -2.34 -0.47
C ILE A 267 -16.07 -1.63 -0.41
N PRO A 268 -17.23 -2.30 -0.37
CA PRO A 268 -18.52 -1.62 -0.28
C PRO A 268 -18.67 -0.69 0.94
N ASP A 269 -18.00 -1.01 2.05
CA ASP A 269 -18.04 -0.24 3.30
C ASP A 269 -16.88 0.77 3.46
N LEU A 270 -15.87 0.67 2.60
CA LEU A 270 -14.60 1.41 2.68
C LEU A 270 -14.32 2.33 1.48
N VAL A 271 -14.95 2.11 0.33
CA VAL A 271 -14.68 2.89 -0.90
C VAL A 271 -14.87 4.38 -0.68
N SER A 272 -15.87 4.80 0.09
CA SER A 272 -16.13 6.23 0.38
C SER A 272 -15.11 6.88 1.33
N VAL A 273 -14.37 6.05 2.06
CA VAL A 273 -13.38 6.47 3.08
C VAL A 273 -11.97 6.50 2.50
N PHE A 274 -11.61 5.53 1.65
CA PHE A 274 -10.29 5.44 1.04
C PHE A 274 -10.20 6.25 -0.27
N ASP A 275 -8.99 6.69 -0.61
CA ASP A 275 -8.74 7.59 -1.75
C ASP A 275 -8.27 6.85 -3.01
N PHE A 276 -7.77 5.62 -2.86
CA PHE A 276 -7.41 4.70 -3.93
C PHE A 276 -7.33 3.27 -3.40
N ALA A 277 -7.10 2.31 -4.28
CA ALA A 277 -6.79 0.94 -3.90
C ALA A 277 -5.42 0.52 -4.41
N VAL A 278 -4.76 -0.34 -3.66
CA VAL A 278 -3.61 -1.13 -4.11
C VAL A 278 -4.05 -2.60 -4.04
N ASN A 279 -3.80 -3.36 -5.09
CA ASN A 279 -4.14 -4.76 -5.10
C ASN A 279 -3.06 -5.59 -5.77
N GLU A 280 -2.82 -6.76 -5.20
CA GLU A 280 -2.01 -7.81 -5.79
C GLU A 280 -2.91 -8.93 -6.30
N GLN A 281 -2.59 -9.39 -7.52
CA GLN A 281 -3.01 -10.67 -8.06
C GLN A 281 -4.52 -10.86 -8.28
N CYS A 282 -5.32 -9.79 -8.42
CA CYS A 282 -6.73 -9.99 -8.71
C CYS A 282 -6.98 -10.71 -10.03
N ALA A 283 -6.06 -10.67 -11.00
CA ALA A 283 -6.26 -11.39 -12.25
C ALA A 283 -5.90 -12.87 -12.10
N GLU A 284 -4.85 -13.19 -11.34
CA GLU A 284 -4.52 -14.57 -10.95
C GLU A 284 -5.68 -15.24 -10.20
N TYR A 285 -6.33 -14.51 -9.28
CA TYR A 285 -7.41 -15.05 -8.44
C TYR A 285 -8.82 -14.83 -9.00
N ASP A 286 -8.97 -14.22 -10.18
CA ASP A 286 -10.25 -13.89 -10.81
C ASP A 286 -11.15 -12.94 -9.99
N GLU A 287 -10.56 -11.99 -9.27
CA GLU A 287 -11.23 -11.13 -8.30
C GLU A 287 -11.30 -9.65 -8.73
N CYS A 288 -10.75 -9.28 -9.89
CA CYS A 288 -10.57 -7.86 -10.25
C CYS A 288 -11.86 -7.04 -10.33
N ASP A 289 -13.01 -7.68 -10.58
CA ASP A 289 -14.29 -6.97 -10.66
C ASP A 289 -14.71 -6.40 -9.30
N LEU A 290 -14.19 -6.92 -8.18
CA LEU A 290 -14.41 -6.38 -6.83
C LEU A 290 -13.79 -4.99 -6.65
N LEU A 291 -12.81 -4.61 -7.47
CA LEU A 291 -12.14 -3.30 -7.43
C LEU A 291 -12.87 -2.21 -8.22
N ALA A 292 -13.87 -2.59 -9.04
CA ALA A 292 -14.64 -1.65 -9.87
C ALA A 292 -15.27 -0.46 -9.09
N PRO A 293 -15.71 -0.59 -7.83
CA PRO A 293 -16.25 0.54 -7.07
C PRO A 293 -15.29 1.72 -6.93
N PHE A 294 -13.98 1.49 -6.77
CA PHE A 294 -13.00 2.58 -6.71
C PHE A 294 -12.95 3.35 -8.03
N VAL A 295 -12.88 2.63 -9.14
CA VAL A 295 -12.87 3.24 -10.48
C VAL A 295 -14.17 3.99 -10.76
N ALA A 296 -15.31 3.45 -10.34
CA ALA A 296 -16.62 4.09 -10.46
C ALA A 296 -16.72 5.41 -9.66
N GLU A 297 -16.01 5.52 -8.53
CA GLU A 297 -15.86 6.77 -7.77
C GLU A 297 -14.75 7.69 -8.28
N GLY A 298 -14.12 7.36 -9.41
CA GLY A 298 -13.05 8.18 -9.98
C GLY A 298 -11.73 8.09 -9.20
N LYS A 299 -11.50 6.96 -8.51
CA LYS A 299 -10.29 6.67 -7.72
C LYS A 299 -9.43 5.62 -8.42
N ALA A 300 -8.12 5.81 -8.41
CA ALA A 300 -7.19 4.86 -9.01
C ALA A 300 -7.22 3.51 -8.29
N VAL A 301 -6.97 2.45 -9.07
CA VAL A 301 -6.62 1.13 -8.58
C VAL A 301 -5.25 0.79 -9.13
N PHE A 302 -4.26 0.75 -8.24
CA PHE A 302 -2.89 0.36 -8.53
C PHE A 302 -2.78 -1.15 -8.37
N HIS A 303 -2.61 -1.87 -9.48
CA HIS A 303 -2.70 -3.33 -9.53
C HIS A 303 -1.36 -3.98 -9.90
N ILE A 304 -0.94 -5.00 -9.16
CA ILE A 304 0.31 -5.75 -9.37
C ILE A 304 -0.01 -7.20 -9.69
N GLU A 305 0.67 -7.76 -10.69
CA GLU A 305 0.76 -9.21 -10.91
C GLU A 305 2.21 -9.68 -10.79
N TYR A 306 2.41 -10.92 -10.32
CA TYR A 306 3.75 -11.52 -10.19
C TYR A 306 3.96 -12.65 -11.20
N ASP A 307 3.01 -13.59 -11.23
CA ASP A 307 3.17 -14.84 -11.95
C ASP A 307 2.62 -14.78 -13.38
N LEU A 308 1.62 -13.93 -13.64
CA LEU A 308 1.04 -13.74 -14.96
C LEU A 308 1.88 -12.84 -15.87
N GLU A 309 1.95 -13.20 -17.15
CA GLU A 309 2.49 -12.33 -18.19
C GLU A 309 1.52 -11.18 -18.53
N PRO A 310 2.01 -9.99 -18.94
CA PRO A 310 1.15 -8.86 -19.31
C PRO A 310 0.08 -9.21 -20.36
N THR A 311 0.36 -10.15 -21.26
CA THR A 311 -0.60 -10.62 -22.26
C THR A 311 -1.83 -11.31 -21.66
N GLU A 312 -1.73 -11.83 -20.45
CA GLU A 312 -2.78 -12.59 -19.76
C GLU A 312 -3.73 -11.66 -18.98
N PHE A 313 -3.21 -10.67 -18.26
CA PHE A 313 -4.03 -9.81 -17.41
C PHE A 313 -4.34 -8.41 -17.99
N CYS A 314 -3.49 -7.87 -18.88
CA CYS A 314 -3.69 -6.51 -19.38
C CYS A 314 -5.01 -6.25 -20.12
N PRO A 315 -5.58 -7.20 -20.90
CA PRO A 315 -6.88 -6.99 -21.53
C PRO A 315 -8.01 -6.74 -20.51
N ARG A 316 -8.02 -7.48 -19.38
CA ARG A 316 -8.99 -7.27 -18.30
C ARG A 316 -8.73 -5.96 -17.56
N SER A 317 -7.48 -5.72 -17.20
CA SER A 317 -7.05 -4.49 -16.54
C SER A 317 -7.48 -3.23 -17.30
N ARG A 318 -7.21 -3.16 -18.61
CA ARG A 318 -7.60 -2.02 -19.45
C ARG A 318 -9.11 -1.83 -19.52
N ARG A 319 -9.89 -2.92 -19.54
CA ARG A 319 -11.37 -2.87 -19.52
C ARG A 319 -11.89 -2.30 -18.20
N LEU A 320 -11.25 -2.64 -17.10
CA LEU A 320 -11.59 -2.17 -15.75
C LEU A 320 -10.93 -0.83 -15.39
N ASN A 321 -10.11 -0.26 -16.28
CA ASN A 321 -9.34 0.96 -16.07
C ASN A 321 -8.41 0.91 -14.83
N LEU A 322 -7.85 -0.28 -14.57
CA LEU A 322 -6.84 -0.46 -13.53
C LEU A 322 -5.48 0.00 -14.04
N SER A 323 -4.67 0.56 -13.15
CA SER A 323 -3.27 0.86 -13.42
C SER A 323 -2.44 -0.38 -13.13
N SER A 324 -2.27 -1.28 -14.11
CA SER A 324 -1.62 -2.57 -13.86
C SER A 324 -0.18 -2.67 -14.33
N ILE A 325 0.65 -3.29 -13.48
CA ILE A 325 2.04 -3.62 -13.76
C ILE A 325 2.32 -5.06 -13.33
N ARG A 326 3.26 -5.72 -14.00
CA ARG A 326 3.89 -6.94 -13.51
C ARG A 326 5.17 -6.58 -12.75
N LYS A 327 5.42 -7.25 -11.62
CA LYS A 327 6.60 -7.12 -10.77
C LYS A 327 7.22 -8.48 -10.50
N THR A 328 8.47 -8.49 -10.04
CA THR A 328 9.01 -9.63 -9.28
C THR A 328 8.64 -9.47 -7.81
N LEU A 329 8.66 -10.56 -7.04
CA LEU A 329 8.46 -10.49 -5.59
C LEU A 329 9.53 -9.65 -4.89
N ASP A 330 10.73 -9.44 -5.44
CA ASP A 330 11.70 -8.57 -4.77
C ASP A 330 11.29 -7.07 -4.78
N LEU A 331 10.27 -6.69 -5.58
CA LEU A 331 9.80 -5.31 -5.71
C LEU A 331 10.92 -4.29 -5.96
N ASP A 332 11.89 -4.65 -6.80
CA ASP A 332 12.97 -3.77 -7.26
C ASP A 332 12.49 -2.74 -8.30
N ALA A 333 13.38 -2.04 -9.01
CA ALA A 333 12.96 -1.07 -10.02
C ALA A 333 12.27 -1.70 -11.26
N ARG A 334 12.45 -3.00 -11.52
CA ARG A 334 11.97 -3.67 -12.73
C ARG A 334 10.45 -3.74 -12.74
N ARG A 335 9.84 -3.47 -13.90
CA ARG A 335 8.40 -3.64 -14.13
C ARG A 335 8.10 -3.91 -15.60
N TRP A 336 6.92 -4.47 -15.85
CA TRP A 336 6.31 -4.54 -17.18
C TRP A 336 4.92 -3.94 -17.09
N THR A 337 4.58 -3.00 -17.97
CA THR A 337 3.28 -2.32 -17.91
C THR A 337 2.30 -2.91 -18.91
N CYS A 338 1.02 -2.69 -18.64
CA CYS A 338 0.02 -2.58 -19.70
C CYS A 338 0.22 -1.25 -20.48
#